data_AF-A0AA38SHY9-F1
#
_entry.id   AF-A0AA38SHY9-F1
#
_cell.length_a   1.000
_cell.length_b   1.000
_cell.length_c   1.000
_cell.angle_alpha   90.00
_cell.angle_beta   90.00
_cell.angle_gamma   90.00
#
_symmetry.space_group_name_H-M   'P 1'
#
loop_
_entity.id
_entity.type
_entity.pdbx_description
1 polymer ?
#
loop_
_entity_poly.entity_id
_entity_poly.type
_entity_poly.pdbx_seq_one_letter_code
_entity_poly.pdbx_strand_id
1 'polypeptide(L)'
;MAASSRGSWLRAPRPKTFLGLISLQTGTELIALSLLVNKATGAYGLLAIFTGYALSPLQLSMYLSSVWCLIALAFLLPQVRRQTPFHVLSLAWLYITDTALNAAYVAAFAVLWYRAGFHDPEGTAGKEAGPTDGVPQKGDGLDPSQSKQVAKGVGVQETALSMVLVVLFTVVVRIYFSLVVAAFARSVLLAAADAEEDAKGLEDGNPFAEGREGGKGWKGWLGRKMVAVGRGYWLGGKEDEEWIRSAVRKFGGAAE
;
A
#
# COMPACT_ATOMS: atom_id res chain seq x y z
N MET A 1 23.04 36.41 0.16
CA MET A 1 22.15 35.76 -0.83
C MET A 1 21.62 34.49 -0.21
N ALA A 2 20.35 34.48 0.16
CA ALA A 2 19.71 33.36 0.85
C ALA A 2 19.48 32.21 -0.13
N ALA A 3 20.01 31.02 0.19
CA ALA A 3 19.74 29.81 -0.55
C ALA A 3 18.25 29.43 -0.37
N SER A 4 17.57 29.38 -1.51
CA SER A 4 16.19 28.96 -1.67
C SER A 4 15.92 27.59 -1.02
N SER A 5 15.07 27.59 0.01
CA SER A 5 14.37 26.42 0.54
C SER A 5 13.48 25.84 -0.56
N ARG A 6 13.97 24.79 -1.22
CA ARG A 6 13.19 23.95 -2.14
C ARG A 6 12.93 22.62 -1.44
N GLY A 7 11.74 22.45 -0.86
CA GLY A 7 11.35 21.16 -0.29
C GLY A 7 10.01 21.05 0.45
N SER A 8 9.06 21.99 0.34
CA SER A 8 7.78 21.89 1.08
C SER A 8 6.67 21.09 0.37
N TRP A 9 6.95 20.42 -0.75
CA TRP A 9 5.88 20.19 -1.72
C TRP A 9 4.98 18.96 -1.53
N LEU A 10 5.28 18.02 -0.63
CA LEU A 10 4.34 16.91 -0.36
C LEU A 10 4.46 16.44 1.10
N ARG A 11 3.91 17.20 2.04
CA ARG A 11 3.65 16.66 3.38
C ARG A 11 2.63 15.54 3.22
N ALA A 12 3.05 14.31 3.49
CA ALA A 12 2.14 13.16 3.47
C ALA A 12 0.96 13.43 4.42
N PRO A 13 -0.29 13.23 3.98
CA PRO A 13 -1.46 13.44 4.82
C PRO A 13 -1.40 12.55 6.06
N ARG A 14 -1.91 13.06 7.18
CA ARG A 14 -1.90 12.35 8.46
C ARG A 14 -3.33 12.20 8.97
N PRO A 15 -4.04 11.11 8.61
CA PRO A 15 -5.35 10.84 9.14
C PRO A 15 -5.31 10.76 10.67
N LYS A 16 -6.24 11.43 11.36
CA LYS A 16 -6.40 11.30 12.82
C LYS A 16 -7.36 10.16 13.19
N THR A 17 -8.22 9.78 12.26
CA THR A 17 -9.24 8.73 12.39
C THR A 17 -9.35 7.97 11.06
N PHE A 18 -9.87 6.75 11.12
CA PHE A 18 -10.22 5.99 9.92
C PHE A 18 -11.65 6.37 9.49
N LEU A 19 -11.79 6.77 8.23
CA LEU A 19 -13.03 7.27 7.62
C LEU A 19 -13.73 8.41 8.37
N GLY A 20 -13.03 9.13 9.25
CA GLY A 20 -13.63 10.17 10.09
C GLY A 20 -14.36 9.65 11.33
N LEU A 21 -14.57 8.35 11.47
CA LEU A 21 -15.53 7.78 12.45
C LEU A 21 -14.88 6.90 13.52
N ILE A 22 -13.82 6.15 13.19
CA ILE A 22 -13.25 5.16 14.11
C ILE A 22 -11.77 5.41 14.39
N SER A 23 -11.27 4.80 15.48
CA SER A 23 -9.86 4.92 15.89
C SER A 23 -8.90 4.39 14.83
N LEU A 24 -7.67 4.93 14.79
CA LEU A 24 -6.61 4.44 13.90
C LEU A 24 -6.23 2.98 14.17
N GLN A 25 -6.32 2.54 15.43
CA GLN A 25 -6.06 1.14 15.79
C GLN A 25 -7.11 0.22 15.16
N THR A 26 -8.40 0.52 15.36
CA THR A 26 -9.50 -0.26 14.77
C THR A 26 -9.42 -0.23 13.24
N GLY A 27 -9.16 0.94 12.65
CA GLY A 27 -8.94 1.08 11.21
C GLY A 27 -7.79 0.20 10.72
N THR A 28 -6.66 0.18 11.43
CA THR A 28 -5.51 -0.66 11.10
C THR A 28 -5.83 -2.16 11.18
N GLU A 29 -6.61 -2.59 12.19
CA GLU A 29 -7.08 -3.97 12.28
C GLU A 29 -7.95 -4.34 11.07
N LEU A 30 -8.92 -3.50 10.70
CA LEU A 30 -9.79 -3.74 9.55
C LEU A 30 -9.02 -3.76 8.22
N ILE A 31 -8.07 -2.84 8.05
CA ILE A 31 -7.19 -2.78 6.88
C ILE A 31 -6.33 -4.06 6.80
N ALA A 32 -5.75 -4.50 7.93
CA ALA A 32 -4.94 -5.71 7.97
C ALA A 32 -5.77 -6.97 7.69
N LEU A 33 -7.01 -7.05 8.19
CA LEU A 33 -7.94 -8.13 7.88
C LEU A 33 -8.36 -8.12 6.40
N SER A 34 -8.61 -6.95 5.81
CA SER A 34 -8.87 -6.82 4.38
C SER A 34 -7.68 -7.31 3.55
N LEU A 35 -6.45 -6.95 3.95
CA LEU A 35 -5.23 -7.44 3.31
C LEU A 35 -5.07 -8.96 3.47
N LEU A 36 -5.36 -9.51 4.66
CA LEU A 36 -5.34 -10.95 4.91
C LEU A 36 -6.24 -11.69 3.93
N VAL A 37 -7.49 -11.26 3.76
CA VAL A 37 -8.44 -11.85 2.80
C VAL A 37 -7.89 -11.74 1.37
N ASN A 38 -7.40 -10.56 0.98
CA ASN A 38 -6.82 -10.35 -0.36
C ASN A 38 -5.66 -11.31 -0.65
N LYS A 39 -4.77 -11.52 0.33
CA LYS A 39 -3.61 -12.42 0.18
C LYS A 39 -3.96 -13.89 0.28
N ALA A 40 -5.00 -14.25 1.04
CA ALA A 40 -5.54 -15.61 1.07
C ALA A 40 -6.11 -16.00 -0.30
N THR A 41 -6.87 -15.10 -0.95
CA THR A 41 -7.36 -15.31 -2.32
C THR A 41 -6.19 -15.45 -3.32
N GLY A 42 -5.15 -14.63 -3.19
CA GLY A 42 -3.94 -14.76 -4.02
C GLY A 42 -3.20 -16.09 -3.81
N ALA A 43 -3.06 -16.53 -2.56
CA ALA A 43 -2.41 -17.80 -2.22
C ALA A 43 -3.20 -19.03 -2.73
N TYR A 44 -4.53 -18.96 -2.74
CA TYR A 44 -5.38 -20.00 -3.34
C TYR A 44 -5.05 -20.25 -4.82
N GLY A 45 -4.55 -19.24 -5.54
CA GLY A 45 -4.08 -19.38 -6.92
C GLY A 45 -2.95 -20.40 -7.12
N LEU A 46 -2.17 -20.72 -6.07
CA LEU A 46 -1.14 -21.78 -6.13
C LEU A 46 -1.74 -23.17 -6.32
N LEU A 47 -3.02 -23.37 -5.98
CA LEU A 47 -3.66 -24.68 -6.17
C LEU A 47 -3.75 -25.09 -7.64
N ALA A 48 -3.68 -24.14 -8.57
CA ALA A 48 -3.64 -24.41 -10.01
C ALA A 48 -2.46 -25.31 -10.42
N ILE A 49 -1.35 -25.32 -9.66
CA ILE A 49 -0.23 -26.21 -9.92
C ILE A 49 -0.66 -27.69 -9.78
N PHE A 50 -1.52 -27.99 -8.81
CA PHE A 50 -2.00 -29.35 -8.58
C PHE A 50 -3.00 -29.84 -9.64
N THR A 51 -3.59 -28.93 -10.41
CA THR A 51 -4.47 -29.29 -11.53
C THR A 51 -3.70 -29.47 -12.85
N GLY A 52 -2.36 -29.37 -12.81
CA GLY A 52 -1.50 -29.47 -14.00
C GLY A 52 -1.37 -28.18 -14.80
N TYR A 53 -1.83 -27.04 -14.28
CA TYR A 53 -1.68 -25.74 -14.95
C TYR A 53 -0.23 -25.24 -14.82
N ALA A 54 0.40 -24.93 -15.95
CA ALA A 54 1.73 -24.33 -15.99
C ALA A 54 1.65 -22.84 -15.69
N LEU A 55 1.99 -22.45 -14.46
CA LEU A 55 2.04 -21.04 -14.06
C LEU A 55 3.19 -20.31 -14.74
N SER A 56 2.92 -19.10 -15.23
CA SER A 56 4.00 -18.20 -15.67
C SER A 56 4.89 -17.79 -14.50
N PRO A 57 6.18 -17.50 -14.72
CA PRO A 57 7.08 -17.04 -13.64
C PRO A 57 6.58 -15.81 -12.89
N LEU A 58 5.90 -14.90 -13.61
CA LEU A 58 5.32 -13.68 -13.04
C LEU A 58 4.11 -14.00 -12.13
N GLN A 59 3.26 -14.93 -12.55
CA GLN A 59 2.12 -15.37 -11.75
C GLN A 59 2.58 -16.11 -10.49
N LEU A 60 3.61 -16.96 -10.64
CA LEU A 60 4.22 -17.64 -9.50
C LEU A 60 4.83 -16.64 -8.50
N SER A 61 5.57 -15.62 -8.95
CA SER A 61 6.14 -14.61 -8.05
C SER A 61 5.07 -13.81 -7.32
N MET A 62 3.96 -13.48 -7.98
CA MET A 62 2.82 -12.81 -7.38
C MET A 62 2.18 -13.67 -6.26
N TYR A 63 2.01 -14.97 -6.50
CA TYR A 63 1.47 -15.88 -5.51
C TYR A 63 2.42 -16.13 -4.33
N LEU A 64 3.72 -16.31 -4.59
CA LEU A 64 4.73 -16.44 -3.55
C LEU A 64 4.80 -15.19 -2.66
N SER A 65 4.69 -14.00 -3.26
CA SER A 65 4.63 -12.74 -2.48
C SER A 65 3.38 -12.68 -1.58
N SER A 66 2.26 -13.25 -2.03
CA SER A 66 1.03 -13.32 -1.23
C SER A 66 1.19 -14.26 -0.03
N VAL A 67 1.82 -15.43 -0.22
CA VAL A 67 2.14 -16.35 0.88
C VAL A 67 3.07 -15.71 1.90
N TRP A 68 4.13 -15.04 1.43
CA TRP A 68 5.04 -14.32 2.32
C TRP A 68 4.31 -13.24 3.13
N CYS A 69 3.43 -12.47 2.49
CA CYS A 69 2.63 -11.46 3.16
C CYS A 69 1.68 -12.06 4.21
N LEU A 70 1.08 -13.22 3.96
CA LEU A 70 0.24 -13.93 4.93
C LEU A 70 1.02 -14.35 6.17
N ILE A 71 2.22 -14.90 5.98
CA ILE A 71 3.11 -15.29 7.08
C ILE A 71 3.47 -14.06 7.91
N ALA A 72 3.86 -12.96 7.26
CA ALA A 72 4.17 -11.70 7.94
C ALA A 72 2.96 -11.17 8.74
N LEU A 73 1.76 -11.16 8.13
CA LEU A 73 0.54 -10.73 8.80
C LEU A 73 0.18 -11.58 10.02
N ALA A 74 0.37 -12.90 9.96
CA ALA A 74 0.10 -13.77 11.10
C ALA A 74 0.92 -13.38 12.35
N PHE A 75 2.16 -12.91 12.16
CA PHE A 75 3.01 -12.43 13.26
C PHE A 75 2.69 -10.98 13.68
N LEU A 76 2.33 -10.12 12.74
CA LEU A 76 2.18 -8.68 12.99
C LEU A 76 0.78 -8.28 13.48
N LEU A 77 -0.27 -8.99 13.05
CA LEU A 77 -1.66 -8.62 13.36
C LEU A 77 -1.97 -8.67 14.87
N PRO A 78 -1.53 -9.68 15.66
CA PRO A 78 -1.71 -9.67 17.12
C PRO A 78 -1.00 -8.50 17.81
N GLN A 79 0.05 -7.96 17.18
CA GLN A 79 0.85 -6.87 17.74
C GLN A 79 0.21 -5.49 17.57
N VAL A 80 -0.80 -5.36 16.70
CA VAL A 80 -1.57 -4.11 16.54
C VAL A 80 -2.25 -3.72 17.85
N ARG A 81 -2.82 -4.70 18.57
CA ARG A 81 -3.42 -4.49 19.89
C ARG A 81 -2.40 -4.26 21.00
N ARG A 82 -1.21 -4.83 20.85
CA ARG A 82 -0.10 -4.66 21.82
C ARG A 82 0.69 -3.38 21.60
N GLN A 83 0.46 -2.66 20.50
CA GLN A 83 1.10 -1.40 20.17
C GLN A 83 2.63 -1.44 20.29
N THR A 84 3.25 -2.54 19.85
CA THR A 84 4.72 -2.65 19.94
C THR A 84 5.39 -1.86 18.80
N PRO A 85 6.28 -0.89 19.09
CA PRO A 85 6.82 0.05 18.09
C PRO A 85 7.36 -0.61 16.83
N PHE A 86 8.19 -1.63 17.01
CA PHE A 86 8.83 -2.35 15.90
C PHE A 86 7.81 -3.07 15.00
N HIS A 87 6.86 -3.81 15.57
CA HIS A 87 5.94 -4.63 14.78
C HIS A 87 4.89 -3.76 14.07
N VAL A 88 4.40 -2.68 14.70
CA VAL A 88 3.46 -1.78 14.05
C VAL A 88 4.15 -0.99 12.92
N LEU A 89 5.40 -0.57 13.11
CA LEU A 89 6.20 0.01 12.02
C LEU A 89 6.44 -1.00 10.88
N SER A 90 6.70 -2.26 11.23
CA SER A 90 6.84 -3.36 10.26
C SER A 90 5.57 -3.59 9.45
N LEU A 91 4.41 -3.51 10.09
CA LEU A 91 3.12 -3.61 9.43
C LEU A 91 2.88 -2.46 8.44
N ALA A 92 3.25 -1.23 8.82
CA ALA A 92 3.14 -0.08 7.92
C ALA A 92 4.00 -0.25 6.67
N TRP A 93 5.26 -0.66 6.83
CA TRP A 93 6.16 -0.91 5.70
C TRP A 93 5.74 -2.11 4.85
N LEU A 94 5.22 -3.16 5.48
CA LEU A 94 4.61 -4.30 4.77
C LEU A 94 3.48 -3.82 3.87
N TYR A 95 2.56 -3.00 4.40
CA TYR A 95 1.41 -2.50 3.65
C TYR A 95 1.80 -1.56 2.51
N ILE A 96 2.77 -0.65 2.76
CA ILE A 96 3.30 0.26 1.73
C ILE A 96 3.95 -0.55 0.59
N THR A 97 4.79 -1.51 0.94
CA THR A 97 5.50 -2.36 -0.03
C THR A 97 4.51 -3.23 -0.80
N ASP A 98 3.54 -3.82 -0.12
CA ASP A 98 2.48 -4.59 -0.75
C ASP A 98 1.66 -3.75 -1.74
N THR A 99 1.31 -2.53 -1.37
CA THR A 99 0.59 -1.60 -2.24
C THR A 99 1.39 -1.29 -3.50
N ALA A 100 2.69 -1.01 -3.35
CA ALA A 100 3.58 -0.76 -4.48
C ALA A 100 3.75 -1.99 -5.39
N LEU A 101 3.95 -3.18 -4.80
CA LEU A 101 4.10 -4.43 -5.56
C LEU A 101 2.82 -4.78 -6.31
N ASN A 102 1.64 -4.71 -5.68
CA ASN A 102 0.38 -4.98 -6.39
C ASN A 102 0.14 -3.96 -7.50
N ALA A 103 0.44 -2.67 -7.27
CA ALA A 103 0.32 -1.65 -8.31
C ALA A 103 1.24 -1.97 -9.50
N ALA A 104 2.48 -2.41 -9.25
CA ALA A 104 3.41 -2.83 -10.28
C ALA A 104 2.92 -4.07 -11.05
N TYR A 105 2.38 -5.08 -10.35
CA TYR A 105 1.82 -6.27 -11.00
C TYR A 105 0.61 -5.93 -11.86
N VAL A 106 -0.30 -5.10 -11.37
CA VAL A 106 -1.48 -4.65 -12.12
C VAL A 106 -1.06 -3.83 -13.34
N ALA A 107 -0.08 -2.94 -13.20
CA ALA A 107 0.43 -2.16 -14.33
C ALA A 107 1.12 -3.07 -15.36
N ALA A 108 1.94 -4.03 -14.91
CA ALA A 108 2.59 -5.00 -15.79
C ALA A 108 1.55 -5.85 -16.56
N PHE A 109 0.53 -6.36 -15.85
CA PHE A 109 -0.59 -7.06 -16.46
C PHE A 109 -1.32 -6.20 -17.49
N ALA A 110 -1.65 -4.95 -17.15
CA ALA A 110 -2.34 -4.04 -18.05
C ALA A 110 -1.50 -3.73 -19.31
N VAL A 111 -0.19 -3.55 -19.17
CA VAL A 111 0.71 -3.32 -20.31
C VAL A 111 0.83 -4.57 -21.19
N LEU A 112 1.01 -5.76 -20.58
CA LEU A 112 1.05 -7.02 -21.32
C LEU A 112 -0.26 -7.26 -22.07
N TRP A 113 -1.39 -7.03 -21.40
CA TRP A 113 -2.72 -7.13 -21.99
C TRP A 113 -2.93 -6.14 -23.14
N TYR A 114 -2.47 -4.89 -22.98
CA TYR A 114 -2.59 -3.87 -24.02
C TYR A 114 -1.65 -4.11 -25.22
N ARG A 115 -0.46 -4.68 -24.99
CA ARG A 115 0.53 -4.99 -26.05
C ARG A 115 0.26 -6.32 -26.74
N ALA A 116 -0.40 -7.26 -26.08
CA ALA A 116 -0.89 -8.48 -26.70
C ALA A 116 -1.94 -8.07 -27.75
N GLY A 117 -1.56 -8.19 -29.03
CA GLY A 117 -2.27 -7.54 -30.11
C GLY A 117 -3.74 -7.92 -30.17
N PHE A 118 -4.61 -6.91 -30.21
CA PHE A 118 -6.03 -6.99 -30.60
C PHE A 118 -6.24 -7.46 -32.06
N HIS A 119 -5.24 -8.11 -32.68
CA HIS A 119 -5.11 -8.36 -34.12
C HIS A 119 -4.59 -9.77 -34.44
N ASP A 120 -4.72 -10.72 -33.52
CA ASP A 120 -4.55 -12.13 -33.87
C ASP A 120 -5.84 -12.89 -33.53
N PRO A 121 -6.67 -13.29 -34.54
CA PRO A 121 -7.84 -14.14 -34.30
C PRO A 121 -7.47 -15.50 -33.71
N GLU A 122 -6.20 -15.89 -33.76
CA GLU A 122 -5.63 -17.10 -33.14
C GLU A 122 -4.78 -16.80 -31.88
N GLY A 123 -4.70 -15.52 -31.47
CA GLY A 123 -3.77 -15.02 -30.46
C GLY A 123 -4.02 -15.60 -29.07
N THR A 124 -3.04 -16.33 -28.56
CA THR A 124 -2.99 -17.04 -27.26
C THR A 124 -3.10 -16.15 -26.02
N ALA A 125 -3.28 -14.84 -26.17
CA ALA A 125 -3.31 -13.88 -25.07
C ALA A 125 -4.47 -14.12 -24.08
N GLY A 126 -5.58 -14.72 -24.55
CA GLY A 126 -6.62 -15.22 -23.65
C GLY A 126 -6.18 -16.48 -22.90
N LYS A 127 -5.54 -17.41 -23.59
CA LYS A 127 -5.16 -18.72 -23.03
C LYS A 127 -4.07 -18.63 -21.96
N GLU A 128 -3.22 -17.60 -22.01
CA GLU A 128 -2.07 -17.46 -21.09
C GLU A 128 -2.28 -16.44 -19.96
N ALA A 129 -3.26 -15.54 -20.06
CA ALA A 129 -3.46 -14.43 -19.10
C ALA A 129 -4.46 -14.72 -17.95
N GLY A 130 -4.99 -15.94 -17.85
CA GLY A 130 -5.98 -16.36 -16.85
C GLY A 130 -7.13 -17.15 -17.47
N PRO A 131 -8.13 -17.63 -16.70
CA PRO A 131 -9.26 -18.38 -17.25
C PRO A 131 -10.10 -17.44 -18.10
N THR A 132 -9.92 -17.47 -19.42
CA THR A 132 -10.67 -16.65 -20.38
C THR A 132 -11.73 -17.44 -21.13
N ASP A 133 -12.21 -18.54 -20.54
CA ASP A 133 -13.30 -19.41 -21.06
C ASP A 133 -14.67 -18.69 -21.21
N GLY A 134 -14.71 -17.36 -21.20
CA GLY A 134 -15.94 -16.56 -21.30
C GLY A 134 -15.85 -15.31 -22.20
N VAL A 135 -14.77 -15.09 -22.95
CA VAL A 135 -14.72 -13.99 -23.94
C VAL A 135 -15.25 -14.50 -25.28
N PRO A 136 -16.34 -13.94 -25.84
CA PRO A 136 -16.88 -14.36 -27.13
C PRO A 136 -15.84 -14.20 -28.24
N GLN A 137 -15.43 -15.30 -28.86
CA GLN A 137 -14.50 -15.30 -29.97
C GLN A 137 -15.25 -14.89 -31.25
N LYS A 138 -14.55 -14.19 -32.15
CA LYS A 138 -15.09 -13.77 -33.45
C LYS A 138 -15.49 -15.01 -34.26
N GLY A 139 -16.79 -15.30 -34.32
CA GLY A 139 -17.33 -16.44 -35.07
C GLY A 139 -18.70 -16.91 -34.60
N ASP A 140 -19.01 -16.76 -33.31
CA ASP A 140 -20.26 -17.26 -32.74
C ASP A 140 -21.28 -16.15 -32.48
N GLY A 141 -22.33 -16.09 -33.30
CA GLY A 141 -23.63 -15.53 -32.93
C GLY A 141 -23.70 -14.04 -32.51
N LEU A 142 -22.77 -13.19 -32.95
CA LEU A 142 -22.81 -11.75 -32.63
C LEU A 142 -23.96 -11.03 -33.36
N ASP A 143 -24.82 -10.34 -32.62
CA ASP A 143 -25.89 -9.51 -33.17
C ASP A 143 -25.30 -8.34 -34.01
N PRO A 144 -25.97 -7.86 -35.09
CA PRO A 144 -25.57 -6.68 -35.87
C PRO A 144 -25.17 -5.42 -35.07
N SER A 145 -25.67 -5.23 -33.85
CA SER A 145 -25.23 -4.15 -32.95
C SER A 145 -23.82 -4.38 -32.38
N GLN A 146 -23.50 -5.62 -32.00
CA GLN A 146 -22.22 -6.04 -31.43
C GLN A 146 -21.12 -6.08 -32.49
N SER A 147 -21.43 -6.54 -33.70
CA SER A 147 -20.47 -6.54 -34.83
C SER A 147 -20.03 -5.13 -35.23
N LYS A 148 -20.91 -4.13 -35.15
CA LYS A 148 -20.57 -2.71 -35.39
C LYS A 148 -19.69 -2.12 -34.29
N GLN A 149 -19.91 -2.50 -33.02
CA GLN A 149 -19.06 -2.06 -31.89
C GLN A 149 -17.66 -2.66 -31.97
N VAL A 150 -17.54 -3.93 -32.37
CA VAL A 150 -16.27 -4.61 -32.63
C VAL A 150 -15.54 -3.97 -33.83
N ALA A 151 -16.26 -3.70 -34.93
CA ALA A 151 -15.68 -3.10 -36.14
C ALA A 151 -15.21 -1.65 -35.95
N LYS A 152 -15.84 -0.88 -35.05
CA LYS A 152 -15.40 0.48 -34.70
C LYS A 152 -14.44 0.55 -33.50
N GLY A 153 -14.14 -0.58 -32.84
CA GLY A 153 -13.32 -0.59 -31.61
C GLY A 153 -13.99 0.07 -30.38
N VAL A 154 -15.28 0.41 -30.46
CA VAL A 154 -15.99 1.20 -29.44
C VAL A 154 -16.18 0.42 -28.14
N GLY A 155 -16.37 -0.91 -28.21
CA GLY A 155 -16.48 -1.74 -26.99
C GLY A 155 -15.17 -1.86 -26.20
N VAL A 156 -14.02 -1.84 -26.90
CA VAL A 156 -12.69 -1.99 -26.29
C VAL A 156 -12.30 -0.74 -25.51
N GLN A 157 -12.69 0.45 -26.00
CA GLN A 157 -12.41 1.72 -25.33
C GLN A 157 -13.15 1.83 -23.99
N GLU A 158 -14.41 1.39 -23.93
CA GLU A 158 -15.23 1.38 -22.70
C GLU A 158 -14.69 0.35 -21.68
N THR A 159 -14.22 -0.82 -22.13
CA THR A 159 -13.59 -1.83 -21.24
C THR A 159 -12.22 -1.37 -20.74
N ALA A 160 -11.40 -0.75 -21.59
CA ALA A 160 -10.10 -0.22 -21.18
C ALA A 160 -10.25 0.93 -20.18
N LEU A 161 -11.19 1.84 -20.42
CA LEU A 161 -11.46 2.97 -19.52
C LEU A 161 -11.98 2.49 -18.17
N SER A 162 -12.94 1.55 -18.14
CA SER A 162 -13.44 0.98 -16.88
C SER A 162 -12.34 0.22 -16.12
N MET A 163 -11.48 -0.54 -16.81
CA MET A 163 -10.32 -1.20 -16.18
C MET A 163 -9.37 -0.18 -15.54
N VAL A 164 -9.00 0.88 -16.27
CA VAL A 164 -8.12 1.95 -15.75
C VAL A 164 -8.75 2.64 -14.53
N LEU A 165 -10.04 2.95 -14.59
CA LEU A 165 -10.75 3.58 -13.47
C LEU A 165 -10.77 2.67 -12.23
N VAL A 166 -11.07 1.37 -12.39
CA VAL A 166 -11.06 0.40 -11.28
C VAL A 166 -9.67 0.27 -10.67
N VAL A 167 -8.63 0.21 -11.50
CA VAL A 167 -7.24 0.13 -11.02
C VAL A 167 -6.86 1.40 -10.27
N LEU A 168 -7.13 2.58 -10.84
CA LEU A 168 -6.82 3.86 -10.22
C LEU A 168 -7.55 4.01 -8.88
N PHE A 169 -8.85 3.73 -8.86
CA PHE A 169 -9.65 3.77 -7.65
C PHE A 169 -9.08 2.85 -6.56
N THR A 170 -8.75 1.60 -6.92
CA THR A 170 -8.16 0.63 -6.00
C THR A 170 -6.81 1.11 -5.45
N VAL A 171 -5.95 1.66 -6.31
CA VAL A 171 -4.65 2.20 -5.89
C VAL A 171 -4.83 3.38 -4.95
N VAL A 172 -5.74 4.31 -5.23
CA VAL A 172 -6.03 5.46 -4.37
C VAL A 172 -6.53 5.01 -3.00
N VAL A 173 -7.46 4.06 -2.94
CA VAL A 173 -7.95 3.48 -1.68
C VAL A 173 -6.81 2.84 -0.89
N ARG A 174 -5.92 2.10 -1.54
CA ARG A 174 -4.76 1.47 -0.89
C ARG A 174 -3.72 2.50 -0.42
N ILE A 175 -3.54 3.61 -1.13
CA ILE A 175 -2.71 4.73 -0.66
C ILE A 175 -3.32 5.30 0.62
N TYR A 176 -4.64 5.54 0.66
CA TYR A 176 -5.31 6.02 1.88
C TYR A 176 -5.14 5.03 3.04
N PHE A 177 -5.33 3.73 2.81
CA PHE A 177 -5.11 2.70 3.83
C PHE A 177 -3.65 2.67 4.30
N SER A 178 -2.68 2.84 3.40
CA SER A 178 -1.26 2.95 3.74
C SER A 178 -1.01 4.14 4.68
N LEU A 179 -1.63 5.29 4.41
CA LEU A 179 -1.52 6.47 5.27
C LEU A 179 -2.15 6.25 6.65
N VAL A 180 -3.28 5.54 6.73
CA VAL A 180 -3.92 5.19 8.02
C VAL A 180 -3.02 4.29 8.85
N VAL A 181 -2.49 3.20 8.27
CA VAL A 181 -1.58 2.28 8.97
C VAL A 181 -0.29 2.99 9.37
N ALA A 182 0.25 3.84 8.49
CA ALA A 182 1.44 4.63 8.79
C ALA A 182 1.18 5.68 9.90
N ALA A 183 0.01 6.30 9.93
CA ALA A 183 -0.38 7.24 10.98
C ALA A 183 -0.53 6.54 12.34
N PHE A 184 -1.12 5.33 12.35
CA PHE A 184 -1.17 4.49 13.56
C PHE A 184 0.24 4.12 14.03
N ALA A 185 1.10 3.63 13.15
CA ALA A 185 2.49 3.31 13.48
C ALA A 185 3.21 4.53 14.07
N ARG A 186 3.08 5.70 13.44
CA ARG A 186 3.61 6.96 13.96
C ARG A 186 3.11 7.27 15.37
N SER A 187 1.80 7.15 15.65
CA SER A 187 1.28 7.41 17.00
C SER A 187 1.90 6.50 18.06
N VAL A 188 2.16 5.23 17.71
CA VAL A 188 2.81 4.27 18.61
C VAL A 188 4.30 4.58 18.79
N LEU A 189 4.99 5.00 17.72
CA LEU A 189 6.41 5.40 17.79
C LEU A 189 6.61 6.61 18.70
N LEU A 190 5.77 7.63 18.55
CA LEU A 190 5.84 8.85 19.36
C LEU A 190 5.51 8.54 20.83
N ALA A 191 4.42 7.81 21.09
CA ALA A 191 4.07 7.41 22.45
C ALA A 191 5.18 6.60 23.14
N ALA A 192 5.88 5.73 22.40
CA ALA A 192 7.01 4.99 22.94
C ALA A 192 8.28 5.84 23.15
N ALA A 193 8.50 6.85 22.30
CA ALA A 193 9.60 7.79 22.47
C ALA A 193 9.38 8.66 23.72
N ASP A 194 8.18 9.22 23.88
CA ASP A 194 7.77 10.05 25.01
C ASP A 194 7.88 9.28 26.33
N ALA A 195 7.40 8.03 26.37
CA ALA A 195 7.47 7.18 27.56
C ALA A 195 8.92 6.87 28.01
N GLU A 196 9.86 6.72 27.08
CA GLU A 196 11.27 6.55 27.42
C GLU A 196 11.97 7.87 27.78
N GLU A 197 11.52 9.00 27.21
CA GLU A 197 12.01 10.32 27.59
C GLU A 197 11.67 10.63 29.05
N ASP A 198 10.41 10.42 29.45
CA ASP A 198 9.96 10.57 30.83
C ASP A 198 10.72 9.65 31.80
N ALA A 199 11.07 8.43 31.37
CA ALA A 199 11.72 7.45 32.22
C ALA A 199 13.25 7.61 32.33
N LYS A 200 13.92 8.12 31.28
CA LYS A 200 15.39 8.07 31.14
C LYS A 200 16.03 9.39 30.69
N GLY A 201 15.25 10.44 30.39
CA GLY A 201 15.75 11.75 29.96
C GLY A 201 16.46 11.74 28.60
N LEU A 202 16.06 10.85 27.68
CA LEU A 202 16.67 10.69 26.36
C LEU A 202 15.93 11.51 25.28
N GLU A 203 16.55 12.58 24.78
CA GLU A 203 15.90 13.56 23.86
C GLU A 203 15.95 13.22 22.35
N ASP A 204 16.51 12.08 21.91
CA ASP A 204 16.64 11.77 20.46
C ASP A 204 15.28 11.48 19.75
N GLY A 205 14.18 11.35 20.51
CA GLY A 205 12.83 11.10 19.97
C GLY A 205 12.65 9.81 19.16
N ASN A 206 13.70 9.00 19.02
CA ASN A 206 13.73 7.79 18.21
C ASN A 206 13.70 6.54 19.10
N PRO A 207 12.62 5.73 19.09
CA PRO A 207 12.51 4.54 19.95
C PRO A 207 13.50 3.41 19.58
N PHE A 208 14.21 3.52 18.45
CA PHE A 208 15.21 2.54 18.00
C PHE A 208 16.67 3.02 18.12
N ALA A 209 16.90 4.16 18.78
CA ALA A 209 18.25 4.69 19.00
C ALA A 209 19.12 3.72 19.82
N GLU A 210 20.44 3.81 19.64
CA GLU A 210 21.38 3.00 20.40
C GLU A 210 21.28 3.35 21.89
N GLY A 211 21.25 2.34 22.77
CA GLY A 211 21.03 2.51 24.21
C GLY A 211 19.56 2.37 24.66
N ARG A 212 18.59 2.45 23.76
CA ARG A 212 17.16 2.23 24.07
C ARG A 212 16.77 0.75 24.00
N GLU A 213 15.64 0.39 24.61
CA GLU A 213 15.18 -1.01 24.60
C GLU A 213 14.80 -1.47 23.20
N GLY A 214 14.12 -0.60 22.43
CA GLY A 214 13.78 -0.85 21.04
C GLY A 214 14.99 -0.88 20.11
N GLY A 215 16.13 -0.29 20.51
CA GLY A 215 17.36 -0.22 19.74
C GLY A 215 18.25 -1.47 19.80
N LYS A 216 17.91 -2.46 20.63
CA LYS A 216 18.72 -3.67 20.85
C LYS A 216 18.58 -4.69 19.72
N GLY A 217 19.68 -5.37 19.40
CA GLY A 217 19.75 -6.48 18.46
C GLY A 217 19.33 -6.13 17.02
N TRP A 218 18.94 -7.15 16.27
CA TRP A 218 18.56 -7.00 14.85
C TRP A 218 17.29 -6.16 14.64
N LYS A 219 16.36 -6.17 15.60
CA LYS A 219 15.12 -5.37 15.56
C LYS A 219 15.43 -3.87 15.61
N GLY A 220 16.34 -3.45 16.49
CA GLY A 220 16.78 -2.07 16.55
C GLY A 220 17.50 -1.61 15.28
N TRP A 221 18.38 -2.46 14.74
CA TRP A 221 19.05 -2.19 13.47
C TRP A 221 18.04 -1.96 12.33
N LEU A 222 17.07 -2.86 12.19
CA LEU A 222 16.04 -2.75 11.15
C LEU A 222 15.13 -1.55 11.40
N GLY A 223 14.67 -1.34 12.65
CA GLY A 223 13.85 -0.19 13.04
C GLY A 223 14.51 1.14 12.68
N ARG A 224 15.82 1.29 12.90
CA ARG A 224 16.56 2.49 12.47
C ARG A 224 16.54 2.69 10.96
N LYS A 225 16.69 1.62 10.17
CA LYS A 225 16.61 1.70 8.71
C LYS A 225 15.22 2.08 8.23
N MET A 226 14.18 1.51 8.83
CA MET A 226 12.78 1.80 8.49
C MET A 226 12.38 3.24 8.81
N VAL A 227 12.85 3.77 9.96
CA VAL A 227 12.60 5.15 10.35
C VAL A 227 13.47 6.13 9.55
N ALA A 228 14.68 5.74 9.14
CA ALA A 228 15.54 6.60 8.32
C ALA A 228 14.87 6.98 6.99
N VAL A 229 14.12 6.06 6.38
CA VAL A 229 13.32 6.35 5.20
C VAL A 229 12.06 7.11 5.61
N GLY A 230 12.03 8.41 5.36
CA GLY A 230 10.92 9.27 5.77
C GLY A 230 10.98 9.69 7.24
N ARG A 231 12.18 9.86 7.81
CA ARG A 231 12.39 10.24 9.23
C ARG A 231 11.47 11.34 9.74
N GLY A 232 11.30 12.42 8.96
CA GLY A 232 10.43 13.54 9.33
C GLY A 232 8.95 13.16 9.45
N TYR A 233 8.48 12.17 8.68
CA TYR A 233 7.13 11.63 8.84
C TYR A 233 7.02 10.81 10.15
N TRP A 234 7.95 9.89 10.39
CA TRP A 234 7.87 8.94 11.50
C TRP A 234 8.12 9.54 12.87
N LEU A 235 9.16 10.36 13.02
CA LEU A 235 9.59 10.89 14.31
C LEU A 235 9.07 12.31 14.58
N GLY A 236 8.46 12.96 13.58
CA GLY A 236 8.26 14.40 13.62
C GLY A 236 9.58 15.15 13.40
N GLY A 237 9.50 16.28 12.71
CA GLY A 237 10.64 17.17 12.52
C GLY A 237 10.44 18.49 13.27
N LYS A 238 11.53 19.21 13.57
CA LYS A 238 11.49 20.61 14.02
C LYS A 238 10.60 21.49 13.11
N GLU A 239 10.50 21.15 11.84
CA GLU A 239 9.60 21.81 10.86
C GLU A 239 8.10 21.64 11.13
N ASP A 240 7.68 20.56 11.82
CA ASP A 240 6.28 20.37 12.23
C ASP A 240 5.96 21.30 13.40
N GLU A 241 6.85 21.43 14.38
CA GLU A 241 6.74 22.42 15.46
C GLU A 241 6.80 23.85 14.94
N GLU A 242 7.74 24.17 14.05
CA GLU A 242 7.86 25.51 13.45
C GLU A 242 6.63 25.86 12.61
N TRP A 243 6.07 24.90 11.86
CA TRP A 243 4.81 25.13 11.16
C TRP A 243 3.64 25.32 12.12
N ILE A 244 3.48 24.46 13.13
CA ILE A 244 2.42 24.62 14.15
C ILE A 244 2.56 25.98 14.83
N ARG A 245 3.77 26.36 15.25
CA ARG A 245 4.07 27.67 15.84
C ARG A 245 3.74 28.80 14.87
N SER A 246 4.07 28.66 13.58
CA SER A 246 3.76 29.68 12.57
C SER A 246 2.25 29.79 12.27
N ALA A 247 1.52 28.67 12.25
CA ALA A 247 0.08 28.62 12.03
C ALA A 247 -0.66 29.19 13.23
N VAL A 248 -0.29 28.80 14.45
CA VAL A 248 -0.83 29.36 15.70
C VAL A 248 -0.56 30.86 15.78
N ARG A 249 0.62 31.34 15.38
CA ARG A 249 0.93 32.79 15.33
C ARG A 249 0.08 33.53 14.31
N LYS A 250 -0.15 32.93 13.14
CA LYS A 250 -0.94 33.53 12.05
C LYS A 250 -2.45 33.58 12.36
N PHE A 251 -2.98 32.59 13.06
CA PHE A 251 -4.40 32.52 13.42
C PHE A 251 -4.71 33.08 14.81
N GLY A 252 -3.73 33.13 15.71
CA GLY A 252 -3.84 33.74 17.05
C GLY A 252 -3.59 35.25 17.07
N GLY A 253 -2.83 35.79 16.11
CA GLY A 253 -2.57 37.23 15.99
C GLY A 253 -3.67 38.03 15.28
N ALA A 254 -4.80 37.41 14.94
CA ALA A 254 -5.95 38.07 14.30
C ALA A 254 -7.07 38.41 15.31
N ALA A 255 -6.80 38.29 16.61
CA ALA A 255 -7.76 38.49 17.69
C ALA A 255 -7.38 39.65 18.64
N GLU A 256 -6.48 40.55 18.23
CA GLU A 256 -6.20 41.82 18.91
C GLU A 256 -6.48 43.01 17.99
#